data_AF-A0A6J2KNV3-F1
#
_entry.id   AF-A0A6J2KNV3-F1
#
_cell.length_a   1.000
_cell.length_b   1.000
_cell.length_c   1.000
_cell.angle_alpha   90.00
_cell.angle_beta   90.00
_cell.angle_gamma   90.00
#
_symmetry.space_group_name_H-M   'P 1'
#
loop_
_entity.id
_entity.type
_entity.pdbx_description
1 polymer ?
#
loop_
_entity_poly.entity_id
_entity_poly.type
_entity_poly.pdbx_seq_one_letter_code
_entity_poly.pdbx_strand_id
1 'polypeptide(L)'
;MAESKTQLRNSKTNIENPEIDISNSSLDAEPVEDNDETGSEQIGQNVATAAVTIDRDEYLQAHRDLAVERSQQLLKNNILHRRLAEYYKKRKLDHVLKQLDGAADLEEKYQQKLFSFEELKEKSEREIADIKAKVQTVQLQYADRLEQAEKKFDELENYEKNTGTGLIYSKKGKPIADKTVQRFLTLQRRKCEQSSALCLRYIRARNAVAELEAIVRKLEMLGPGLYVAQYEQLDIDHQNYMTKIEEREDELIRNRSKCTEHNQILAHIREKMHHTDDVIDFAECDLGDAEIEFLRAREDLGQVKNRRDKIRWSLEAERLKAGLLTRKDLLRDYQDATDQVLQLKQQKANLETLIADTNKELRKARSRIRIEHSSVTDISRLKRMDKQPDINNKTI
;
A
#
# COMPACT_ATOMS: atom_id res chain seq x y z
N MET A 1 22.40 -6.84 -20.33
CA MET A 1 20.92 -6.86 -20.22
C MET A 1 20.54 -5.64 -19.39
N ALA A 2 19.69 -4.70 -19.76
CA ALA A 2 18.90 -4.45 -20.96
C ALA A 2 18.64 -2.93 -21.02
N GLU A 3 18.77 -2.32 -22.19
CA GLU A 3 18.40 -0.94 -22.45
C GLU A 3 16.92 -0.87 -22.87
N SER A 4 16.17 0.00 -22.19
CA SER A 4 14.73 0.16 -22.31
C SER A 4 14.35 0.96 -23.57
N LYS A 5 13.87 0.26 -24.60
CA LYS A 5 13.23 0.85 -25.79
C LYS A 5 11.82 1.33 -25.47
N THR A 6 11.58 2.63 -25.54
CA THR A 6 10.23 3.22 -25.59
C THR A 6 9.73 3.24 -27.04
N GLN A 7 8.76 2.38 -27.34
CA GLN A 7 8.02 2.35 -28.61
C GLN A 7 6.74 3.19 -28.44
N LEU A 8 6.60 4.26 -29.24
CA LEU A 8 5.33 4.96 -29.43
C LEU A 8 4.59 4.33 -30.61
N ARG A 9 3.46 3.69 -30.30
CA ARG A 9 2.45 3.20 -31.25
C ARG A 9 1.60 4.39 -31.73
N ASN A 10 1.61 4.68 -33.02
CA ASN A 10 0.57 5.48 -33.66
C ASN A 10 -0.43 4.56 -34.39
N SER A 11 -1.67 4.66 -33.94
CA SER A 11 -2.86 4.02 -34.49
C SER A 11 -3.29 4.70 -35.80
N LYS A 12 -3.48 3.88 -36.83
CA LYS A 12 -4.14 4.20 -38.09
C LYS A 12 -5.65 4.38 -37.90
N THR A 13 -6.25 5.34 -38.60
CA THR A 13 -7.63 5.24 -39.09
C THR A 13 -7.69 5.83 -40.51
N ASN A 14 -8.10 4.97 -41.44
CA ASN A 14 -8.42 5.19 -42.86
C ASN A 14 -9.56 6.19 -43.06
N ILE A 15 -9.54 6.93 -44.17
CA ILE A 15 -10.67 7.22 -45.09
C ILE A 15 -10.03 7.47 -46.47
N GLU A 16 -9.95 6.45 -47.34
CA GLU A 16 -10.79 6.22 -48.53
C GLU A 16 -10.64 7.26 -49.66
N ASN A 17 -9.91 6.85 -50.72
CA ASN A 17 -10.06 7.35 -52.09
C ASN A 17 -11.36 6.77 -52.69
N PRO A 18 -11.91 7.38 -53.77
CA PRO A 18 -11.62 6.79 -55.08
C PRO A 18 -11.50 7.78 -56.26
N GLU A 19 -10.65 7.37 -57.22
CA GLU A 19 -10.79 7.42 -58.70
C GLU A 19 -10.99 8.79 -59.38
N ILE A 20 -10.19 9.18 -60.38
CA ILE A 20 -10.21 8.77 -61.80
C ILE A 20 -8.87 9.30 -62.39
N ASP A 21 -7.92 8.49 -62.84
CA ASP A 21 -7.76 7.76 -64.11
C ASP A 21 -7.55 8.61 -65.39
N ILE A 22 -6.62 8.12 -66.22
CA ILE A 22 -6.38 8.39 -67.66
C ILE A 22 -5.46 9.57 -68.07
N SER A 23 -4.16 9.24 -68.07
CA SER A 23 -3.23 9.17 -69.23
C SER A 23 -3.25 10.19 -70.39
N ASN A 24 -2.00 10.62 -70.70
CA ASN A 24 -1.36 10.76 -72.03
C ASN A 24 -1.90 11.74 -73.08
N SER A 25 -1.07 12.74 -73.41
CA SER A 25 -0.46 13.01 -74.74
C SER A 25 0.18 14.40 -74.70
N SER A 26 1.51 14.57 -74.69
CA SER A 26 2.43 14.55 -75.85
C SER A 26 1.92 15.35 -77.06
N LEU A 27 2.72 16.35 -77.48
CA LEU A 27 2.92 16.95 -78.81
C LEU A 27 3.25 18.43 -78.60
N ASP A 28 4.52 18.82 -78.66
CA ASP A 28 5.29 19.14 -79.87
C ASP A 28 4.70 20.30 -80.68
N ALA A 29 5.55 21.32 -80.76
CA ALA A 29 5.37 22.56 -81.48
C ALA A 29 5.80 22.39 -82.94
N GLU A 30 5.00 22.93 -83.86
CA GLU A 30 5.46 23.46 -85.15
C GLU A 30 4.65 24.76 -85.42
N PRO A 31 5.25 25.77 -86.06
CA PRO A 31 4.72 27.13 -86.16
C PRO A 31 3.87 27.30 -87.44
N VAL A 32 2.94 28.24 -87.42
CA VAL A 32 2.25 28.70 -88.64
C VAL A 32 2.27 30.22 -88.68
N GLU A 33 2.78 30.71 -89.80
CA GLU A 33 2.98 32.10 -90.20
C GLU A 33 1.65 32.85 -90.45
N ASP A 34 1.82 34.17 -90.47
CA ASP A 34 0.88 35.26 -90.70
C ASP A 34 -0.09 35.07 -91.87
N ASN A 35 -1.32 35.57 -91.66
CA ASN A 35 -2.12 36.19 -92.72
C ASN A 35 -3.00 37.29 -92.12
N ASP A 36 -2.75 38.51 -92.58
CA ASP A 36 -3.63 39.68 -92.46
C ASP A 36 -4.96 39.42 -93.19
N GLU A 37 -6.08 39.83 -92.61
CA GLU A 37 -7.07 40.74 -93.24
C GLU A 37 -8.32 40.95 -92.36
N THR A 38 -8.52 42.24 -92.02
CA THR A 38 -9.77 43.00 -91.88
C THR A 38 -11.10 42.30 -91.59
N GLY A 39 -11.74 42.69 -90.48
CA GLY A 39 -13.17 42.45 -90.21
C GLY A 39 -13.64 43.19 -88.97
N SER A 40 -14.08 44.44 -89.18
CA SER A 40 -14.75 45.28 -88.19
C SER A 40 -16.06 44.66 -87.70
N GLU A 41 -16.27 44.52 -86.39
CA GLU A 41 -17.59 44.63 -85.79
C GLU A 41 -17.51 45.03 -84.31
N GLN A 42 -18.49 45.82 -83.92
CA GLN A 42 -18.44 46.86 -82.90
C GLN A 42 -19.49 46.52 -81.85
N ILE A 43 -19.11 46.21 -80.61
CA ILE A 43 -20.05 46.19 -79.47
C ILE A 43 -19.36 46.65 -78.20
N GLY A 44 -19.91 47.70 -77.57
CA GLY A 44 -19.84 47.85 -76.10
C GLY A 44 -19.24 49.15 -75.58
N GLN A 45 -19.88 50.28 -75.86
CA GLN A 45 -19.66 51.56 -75.19
C GLN A 45 -20.17 51.55 -73.73
N ASN A 46 -19.39 52.19 -72.85
CA ASN A 46 -19.77 52.86 -71.59
C ASN A 46 -19.68 52.09 -70.26
N VAL A 47 -18.46 52.01 -69.69
CA VAL A 47 -18.22 52.33 -68.28
C VAL A 47 -16.99 53.23 -68.20
N ALA A 48 -17.17 54.42 -67.63
CA ALA A 48 -16.11 55.39 -67.39
C ALA A 48 -15.12 54.85 -66.35
N THR A 49 -14.06 54.20 -66.82
CA THR A 49 -12.84 54.04 -66.03
C THR A 49 -12.11 55.39 -66.09
N ALA A 50 -11.80 55.96 -64.93
CA ALA A 50 -10.81 57.02 -64.85
C ALA A 50 -9.56 56.51 -65.59
N ALA A 51 -9.22 57.18 -66.69
CA ALA A 51 -8.05 56.88 -67.48
C ALA A 51 -6.81 57.11 -66.61
N VAL A 52 -6.39 56.06 -65.88
CA VAL A 52 -5.01 55.93 -65.46
C VAL A 52 -4.24 55.95 -66.77
N THR A 53 -3.55 57.04 -67.05
CA THR A 53 -2.53 57.13 -68.09
C THR A 53 -1.40 56.19 -67.66
N ILE A 54 -1.63 54.89 -67.80
CA ILE A 54 -0.60 53.88 -67.70
C ILE A 54 0.22 54.08 -68.97
N ASP A 55 1.37 54.75 -68.85
CA ASP A 55 2.30 54.88 -69.95
C ASP A 55 2.76 53.48 -70.34
N ARG A 56 2.08 52.95 -71.37
CA ARG A 56 2.29 51.59 -71.86
C ARG A 56 3.76 51.39 -72.23
N ASP A 57 4.42 52.44 -72.71
CA ASP A 57 5.83 52.42 -73.07
C ASP A 57 6.75 52.34 -71.85
N GLU A 58 6.48 53.06 -70.76
CA GLU A 58 7.26 52.94 -69.51
C GLU A 58 7.13 51.54 -68.90
N TYR A 59 5.91 50.97 -68.92
CA TYR A 59 5.69 49.60 -68.46
C TYR A 59 6.33 48.56 -69.37
N LEU A 60 6.30 48.76 -70.70
CA LEU A 60 7.00 47.89 -71.65
C LEU A 60 8.52 47.97 -71.48
N GLN A 61 9.04 49.15 -71.15
CA GLN A 61 10.46 49.37 -70.91
C GLN A 61 10.90 48.73 -69.58
N ALA A 62 10.14 48.95 -68.49
CA ALA A 62 10.34 48.25 -67.23
C ALA A 62 10.23 46.73 -67.38
N HIS A 63 9.30 46.23 -68.21
CA HIS A 63 9.19 44.80 -68.50
C HIS A 63 10.41 44.28 -69.27
N ARG A 64 10.92 45.04 -70.26
CA ARG A 64 12.16 44.68 -70.98
C ARG A 64 13.36 44.65 -70.04
N ASP A 65 13.51 45.65 -69.19
CA ASP A 65 14.61 45.75 -68.23
C ASP A 65 14.54 44.60 -67.21
N LEU A 66 13.37 44.33 -66.63
CA LEU A 66 13.16 43.19 -65.75
C LEU A 66 13.34 41.85 -66.46
N ALA A 67 12.99 41.74 -67.75
CA ALA A 67 13.24 40.54 -68.54
C ALA A 67 14.74 40.31 -68.76
N VAL A 68 15.50 41.37 -69.03
CA VAL A 68 16.95 41.32 -69.14
C VAL A 68 17.57 40.95 -67.79
N GLU A 69 17.17 41.59 -66.69
CA GLU A 69 17.64 41.24 -65.35
C GLU A 69 17.31 39.78 -64.99
N ARG A 70 16.09 39.33 -65.27
CA ARG A 70 15.69 37.92 -65.11
C ARG A 70 16.60 36.99 -65.91
N SER A 71 16.90 37.32 -67.17
CA SER A 71 17.79 36.51 -68.00
C SER A 71 19.22 36.45 -67.43
N GLN A 72 19.73 37.57 -66.92
CA GLN A 72 21.04 37.65 -66.28
C GLN A 72 21.09 36.84 -64.98
N GLN A 73 20.05 36.94 -64.15
CA GLN A 73 19.95 36.17 -62.91
C GLN A 73 19.83 34.67 -63.19
N LEU A 74 19.04 34.27 -64.19
CA LEU A 74 18.96 32.88 -64.64
C LEU A 74 20.32 32.37 -65.11
N LEU A 75 21.10 33.16 -65.86
CA LEU A 75 22.44 32.77 -66.30
C LEU A 75 23.38 32.57 -65.10
N LYS A 76 23.42 33.53 -64.16
CA LYS A 76 24.23 33.44 -62.94
C LYS A 76 23.83 32.24 -62.09
N ASN A 77 22.53 32.04 -61.89
CA ASN A 77 21.98 30.92 -61.13
C ASN A 77 22.36 29.57 -61.77
N ASN A 78 22.25 29.44 -63.10
CA ASN A 78 22.71 28.25 -63.83
C ASN A 78 24.22 27.98 -63.66
N ILE A 79 25.06 29.02 -63.72
CA ILE A 79 26.51 28.88 -63.49
C ILE A 79 26.78 28.39 -62.06
N LEU A 80 26.09 28.96 -61.07
CA LEU A 80 26.23 28.55 -59.67
C LEU A 80 25.75 27.11 -59.45
N HIS A 81 24.62 26.71 -60.03
CA HIS A 81 24.14 25.33 -59.98
C HIS A 81 25.13 24.35 -60.62
N ARG A 82 25.75 24.69 -61.76
CA ARG A 82 26.82 23.86 -62.36
C ARG A 82 28.02 23.74 -61.43
N ARG A 83 28.47 24.85 -60.83
CA ARG A 83 29.62 24.86 -59.91
C ARG A 83 29.34 24.06 -58.63
N LEU A 84 28.11 24.14 -58.10
CA LEU A 84 27.65 23.33 -56.97
C LEU A 84 27.57 21.85 -57.34
N ALA A 85 27.03 21.51 -58.50
CA ALA A 85 26.97 20.13 -58.99
C ALA A 85 28.39 19.53 -59.13
N GLU A 86 29.35 20.28 -59.67
CA GLU A 86 30.75 19.85 -59.74
C GLU A 86 31.38 19.68 -58.35
N TYR A 87 31.09 20.60 -57.42
CA TYR A 87 31.60 20.54 -56.05
C TYR A 87 31.11 19.29 -55.31
N TYR A 88 29.81 18.98 -55.41
CA TYR A 88 29.23 17.79 -54.76
C TYR A 88 29.69 16.49 -55.41
N LYS A 89 29.84 16.44 -56.75
CA LYS A 89 30.43 15.29 -57.45
C LYS A 89 31.87 15.01 -57.02
N LYS A 90 32.71 16.06 -56.90
CA LYS A 90 34.12 15.91 -56.46
C LYS A 90 34.26 15.34 -55.05
N ARG A 91 33.28 15.58 -54.17
CA ARG A 91 33.25 15.10 -52.78
C ARG A 91 32.42 13.82 -52.57
N LYS A 92 31.90 13.20 -53.64
CA LYS A 92 31.03 12.00 -53.60
C LYS A 92 29.78 12.19 -52.72
N LEU A 93 29.21 13.40 -52.72
CA LEU A 93 27.98 13.75 -51.98
C LEU A 93 26.73 13.61 -52.87
N ASP A 94 26.59 12.46 -53.54
CA ASP A 94 25.52 12.24 -54.53
C ASP A 94 24.11 12.22 -53.90
N HIS A 95 24.03 12.09 -52.57
CA HIS A 95 22.78 12.18 -51.81
C HIS A 95 22.14 13.57 -51.83
N VAL A 96 22.91 14.64 -52.11
CA VAL A 96 22.41 16.03 -52.13
C VAL A 96 21.74 16.38 -53.46
N LEU A 97 22.02 15.63 -54.54
CA LEU A 97 21.40 15.81 -55.86
C LEU A 97 20.08 15.02 -56.02
N LYS A 98 19.73 14.15 -55.08
CA LYS A 98 18.42 13.50 -55.08
C LYS A 98 17.37 14.54 -54.74
N GLN A 99 16.29 14.60 -55.54
CA GLN A 99 15.09 15.36 -55.18
C GLN A 99 14.67 14.90 -53.79
N LEU A 100 14.70 15.83 -52.84
CA LEU A 100 14.32 15.56 -51.46
C LEU A 100 12.84 15.22 -51.48
N ASP A 101 12.47 14.04 -50.99
CA ASP A 101 11.06 13.61 -50.93
C ASP A 101 10.29 14.65 -50.09
N GLY A 102 9.27 15.29 -50.68
CA GLY A 102 8.56 16.43 -50.07
C GLY A 102 9.23 17.80 -50.25
N ALA A 103 10.05 18.01 -51.29
CA ALA A 103 10.65 19.32 -51.60
C ALA A 103 9.61 20.45 -51.74
N ALA A 104 8.45 20.15 -52.35
CA ALA A 104 7.34 21.10 -52.46
C ALA A 104 6.76 21.46 -51.08
N ASP A 105 6.56 20.48 -50.19
CA ASP A 105 6.09 20.72 -48.83
C ASP A 105 7.09 21.52 -47.99
N LEU A 106 8.39 21.33 -48.22
CA LEU A 106 9.45 22.11 -47.57
C LEU A 106 9.49 23.56 -48.10
N GLU A 107 9.26 23.73 -49.39
CA GLU A 107 9.13 25.05 -50.02
C GLU A 107 7.89 25.78 -49.53
N GLU A 108 6.74 25.11 -49.42
CA GLU A 108 5.50 25.67 -48.85
C GLU A 108 5.69 26.07 -47.38
N LYS A 109 6.32 25.21 -46.57
CA LYS A 109 6.69 25.55 -45.18
C LYS A 109 7.66 26.72 -45.09
N TYR A 110 8.58 26.84 -46.05
CA TYR A 110 9.50 27.96 -46.12
C TYR A 110 8.78 29.27 -46.51
N GLN A 111 7.88 29.21 -47.48
CA GLN A 111 7.02 30.34 -47.87
C GLN A 111 6.12 30.77 -46.70
N GLN A 112 5.49 29.83 -46.00
CA GLN A 112 4.68 30.13 -44.80
C GLN A 112 5.51 30.80 -43.70
N LYS A 113 6.76 30.35 -43.51
CA LYS A 113 7.71 31.02 -42.60
C LYS A 113 8.07 32.43 -43.07
N LEU A 114 8.30 32.63 -44.36
CA LEU A 114 8.57 33.96 -44.93
C LEU A 114 7.40 34.92 -44.71
N PHE A 115 6.16 34.48 -44.97
CA PHE A 115 4.97 35.27 -44.68
C PHE A 115 4.86 35.61 -43.19
N SER A 116 5.07 34.62 -42.30
CA SER A 116 5.06 34.87 -40.86
C SER A 116 6.14 35.87 -40.42
N PHE A 117 7.30 35.84 -41.08
CA PHE A 117 8.40 36.76 -40.83
C PHE A 117 8.07 38.17 -41.33
N GLU A 118 7.46 38.29 -42.52
CA GLU A 118 6.99 39.56 -43.06
C GLU A 118 5.93 40.18 -42.16
N GLU A 119 4.94 39.41 -41.69
CA GLU A 119 3.96 39.89 -40.72
C GLU A 119 4.61 40.37 -39.41
N LEU A 120 5.60 39.65 -38.89
CA LEU A 120 6.35 40.06 -37.70
C LEU A 120 7.15 41.33 -37.95
N LYS A 121 7.75 41.45 -39.13
CA LYS A 121 8.49 42.64 -39.54
C LYS A 121 7.57 43.85 -39.62
N GLU A 122 6.44 43.75 -40.30
CA GLU A 122 5.46 44.81 -40.38
C GLU A 122 4.91 45.20 -39.00
N LYS A 123 4.60 44.22 -38.14
CA LYS A 123 4.18 44.49 -36.75
C LYS A 123 5.26 45.28 -36.00
N SER A 124 6.53 44.88 -36.11
CA SER A 124 7.64 45.60 -35.49
C SER A 124 7.81 47.01 -36.04
N GLU A 125 7.66 47.21 -37.35
CA GLU A 125 7.77 48.52 -38.00
C GLU A 125 6.64 49.45 -37.54
N ARG A 126 5.41 48.94 -37.43
CA ARG A 126 4.26 49.68 -36.88
C ARG A 126 4.48 50.07 -35.42
N GLU A 127 4.92 49.13 -34.57
CA GLU A 127 5.21 49.41 -33.16
C GLU A 127 6.32 50.46 -32.99
N ILE A 128 7.39 50.37 -33.80
CA ILE A 128 8.47 51.36 -33.80
C ILE A 128 7.95 52.73 -34.22
N ALA A 129 7.10 52.79 -35.26
CA ALA A 129 6.51 54.04 -35.72
C ALA A 129 5.61 54.67 -34.64
N ASP A 130 4.78 53.87 -33.98
CA ASP A 130 3.91 54.32 -32.89
C ASP A 130 4.71 54.84 -31.69
N ILE A 131 5.78 54.13 -31.29
CA ILE A 131 6.67 54.56 -30.21
C ILE A 131 7.35 55.88 -30.60
N LYS A 132 7.86 56.00 -31.82
CA LYS A 132 8.50 57.23 -32.31
C LYS A 132 7.52 58.41 -32.29
N ALA A 133 6.29 58.22 -32.76
CA ALA A 133 5.26 59.25 -32.73
C ALA A 133 4.95 59.69 -31.29
N LYS A 134 4.76 58.74 -30.36
CA LYS A 134 4.53 59.05 -28.94
C LYS A 134 5.71 59.79 -28.32
N VAL A 135 6.95 59.36 -28.58
CA VAL A 135 8.15 60.05 -28.10
C VAL A 135 8.22 61.48 -28.62
N GLN A 136 7.93 61.70 -29.90
CA GLN A 136 7.88 63.05 -30.48
C GLN A 136 6.83 63.92 -29.80
N THR A 137 5.62 63.40 -29.55
CA THR A 137 4.57 64.18 -28.84
C THR A 137 5.02 64.59 -27.43
N VAL A 138 5.68 63.69 -26.69
CA VAL A 138 6.20 63.99 -25.34
C VAL A 138 7.34 65.00 -25.40
N GLN A 139 8.22 64.91 -26.40
CA GLN A 139 9.32 65.86 -26.59
C GLN A 139 8.81 67.28 -26.90
N LEU A 140 7.80 67.41 -27.76
CA LEU A 140 7.17 68.70 -28.05
C LEU A 140 6.51 69.28 -26.80
N GLN A 141 5.71 68.49 -26.09
CA GLN A 141 5.10 68.94 -24.83
C GLN A 141 6.13 69.34 -23.77
N TYR A 142 7.26 68.64 -23.71
CA TYR A 142 8.37 69.00 -22.82
C TYR A 142 9.01 70.33 -23.21
N ALA A 143 9.29 70.53 -24.50
CA ALA A 143 9.87 71.77 -25.02
C ALA A 143 8.96 72.97 -24.75
N ASP A 144 7.66 72.86 -25.02
CA ASP A 144 6.67 73.92 -24.77
C ASP A 144 6.60 74.28 -23.27
N ARG A 145 6.58 73.25 -22.40
CA ARG A 145 6.55 73.47 -20.95
C ARG A 145 7.85 74.11 -20.44
N LEU A 146 8.99 73.73 -21.00
CA LEU A 146 10.28 74.31 -20.65
C LEU A 146 10.31 75.78 -21.04
N GLU A 147 9.91 76.13 -22.27
CA GLU A 147 9.87 77.50 -22.76
C GLU A 147 8.93 78.37 -21.90
N GLN A 148 7.74 77.85 -21.54
CA GLN A 148 6.82 78.55 -20.64
C GLN A 148 7.39 78.74 -19.23
N ALA A 149 8.13 77.76 -18.71
CA ALA A 149 8.76 77.85 -17.40
C ALA A 149 9.91 78.87 -17.39
N GLU A 150 10.74 78.87 -18.43
CA GLU A 150 11.84 79.83 -18.61
C GLU A 150 11.30 81.27 -18.73
N LYS A 151 10.27 81.50 -19.55
CA LYS A 151 9.61 82.82 -19.66
C LYS A 151 9.12 83.33 -18.30
N LYS A 152 8.40 82.50 -17.54
CA LYS A 152 7.91 82.87 -16.20
C LYS A 152 9.06 83.12 -15.21
N PHE A 153 10.14 82.37 -15.33
CA PHE A 153 11.33 82.55 -14.48
C PHE A 153 12.02 83.88 -14.80
N ASP A 154 12.20 84.22 -16.08
CA ASP A 154 12.78 85.50 -16.51
C ASP A 154 11.88 86.69 -16.12
N GLU A 155 10.56 86.55 -16.22
CA GLU A 155 9.59 87.55 -15.73
C GLU A 155 9.76 87.80 -14.22
N LEU A 156 9.91 86.73 -13.43
CA LEU A 156 10.18 86.83 -12.00
C LEU A 156 11.53 87.49 -11.70
N GLU A 157 12.60 87.10 -12.40
CA GLU A 157 13.94 87.69 -12.23
C GLU A 157 13.91 89.20 -12.54
N ASN A 158 13.19 89.61 -13.57
CA ASN A 158 12.98 91.02 -13.92
C ASN A 158 12.17 91.77 -12.84
N TYR A 159 11.12 91.15 -12.30
CA TYR A 159 10.32 91.74 -11.23
C TYR A 159 11.13 91.91 -9.94
N GLU A 160 11.92 90.90 -9.56
CA GLU A 160 12.83 90.94 -8.42
C GLU A 160 13.91 92.02 -8.61
N LYS A 161 14.45 92.16 -9.83
CA LYS A 161 15.42 93.22 -10.16
C LYS A 161 14.81 94.62 -10.03
N ASN A 162 13.63 94.86 -10.59
CA ASN A 162 12.93 96.15 -10.52
C ASN A 162 12.53 96.51 -9.09
N THR A 163 12.08 95.53 -8.31
CA THR A 163 11.79 95.72 -6.87
C THR A 163 13.08 95.96 -6.08
N GLY A 164 14.15 95.26 -6.47
CA GLY A 164 15.51 95.34 -5.95
C GLY A 164 16.15 96.72 -6.05
N THR A 165 15.97 97.38 -7.20
CA THR A 165 16.48 98.73 -7.47
C THR A 165 15.76 99.75 -6.60
N GLY A 166 16.50 100.42 -5.71
CA GLY A 166 15.95 101.43 -4.80
C GLY A 166 15.66 100.93 -3.37
N LEU A 167 15.87 99.63 -3.08
CA LEU A 167 15.84 99.14 -1.69
C LEU A 167 16.97 99.76 -0.85
N ILE A 168 16.72 99.91 0.45
CA ILE A 168 17.64 100.51 1.40
C ILE A 168 18.01 99.48 2.47
N TYR A 169 19.29 99.44 2.86
CA TYR A 169 19.73 98.58 3.97
C TYR A 169 19.10 99.05 5.29
N SER A 170 18.22 98.23 5.88
CA SER A 170 17.53 98.52 7.16
C SER A 170 18.46 99.00 8.29
N LYS A 171 19.68 98.46 8.39
CA LYS A 171 20.65 98.83 9.44
C LYS A 171 21.51 100.06 9.14
N LYS A 172 21.65 100.44 7.86
CA LYS A 172 22.62 101.47 7.43
C LYS A 172 21.98 102.66 6.71
N GLY A 173 20.69 102.58 6.37
CA GLY A 173 19.96 103.64 5.66
C GLY A 173 20.47 103.97 4.25
N LYS A 174 21.47 103.23 3.75
CA LYS A 174 22.06 103.43 2.41
C LYS A 174 21.33 102.58 1.37
N PRO A 175 21.12 103.11 0.14
CA PRO A 175 20.55 102.32 -0.94
C PRO A 175 21.45 101.12 -1.27
N ILE A 176 20.83 99.99 -1.60
CA ILE A 176 21.51 98.81 -2.11
C ILE A 176 22.00 99.15 -3.53
N ALA A 177 23.28 98.94 -3.80
CA ALA A 177 23.82 99.16 -5.12
C ALA A 177 23.26 98.12 -6.11
N ASP A 178 22.91 98.54 -7.33
CA ASP A 178 22.40 97.66 -8.38
C ASP A 178 23.33 96.47 -8.67
N LYS A 179 24.65 96.69 -8.58
CA LYS A 179 25.65 95.62 -8.70
C LYS A 179 25.49 94.53 -7.63
N THR A 180 25.06 94.90 -6.44
CA THR A 180 24.81 93.97 -5.33
C THR A 180 23.51 93.20 -5.54
N VAL A 181 22.45 93.85 -6.05
CA VAL A 181 21.19 93.19 -6.42
C VAL A 181 21.44 92.14 -7.51
N GLN A 182 22.15 92.51 -8.58
CA GLN A 182 22.54 91.57 -9.66
C GLN A 182 23.36 90.39 -9.14
N ARG A 183 24.25 90.61 -8.17
CA ARG A 183 25.02 89.53 -7.53
C ARG A 183 24.11 88.56 -6.77
N PHE A 184 23.05 89.02 -6.12
CA PHE A 184 22.10 88.14 -5.44
C PHE A 184 21.26 87.34 -6.43
N LEU A 185 20.75 87.97 -7.49
CA LEU A 185 19.98 87.28 -8.54
C LEU A 185 20.81 86.19 -9.24
N THR A 186 22.05 86.49 -9.60
CA THR A 186 22.96 85.49 -10.21
C THR A 186 23.27 84.34 -9.25
N LEU A 187 23.41 84.60 -7.95
CA LEU A 187 23.59 83.55 -6.95
C LEU A 187 22.33 82.69 -6.77
N GLN A 188 21.14 83.31 -6.75
CA GLN A 188 19.85 82.65 -6.67
C GLN A 188 19.62 81.74 -7.87
N ARG A 189 19.88 82.22 -9.09
CA ARG A 189 19.81 81.44 -10.33
C ARG A 189 20.72 80.23 -10.28
N ARG A 190 22.00 80.42 -9.91
CA ARG A 190 22.96 79.31 -9.75
C ARG A 190 22.52 78.29 -8.70
N LYS A 191 21.87 78.73 -7.62
CA LYS A 191 21.34 77.83 -6.57
C LYS A 191 20.09 77.08 -7.04
N CYS A 192 19.19 77.71 -7.78
CA CYS A 192 18.06 77.03 -8.42
C CYS A 192 18.53 75.96 -9.42
N GLU A 193 19.51 76.28 -10.27
CA GLU A 193 20.11 75.32 -11.19
C GLU A 193 20.71 74.11 -10.44
N GLN A 194 21.47 74.35 -9.37
CA GLN A 194 22.00 73.30 -8.50
C GLN A 194 20.88 72.43 -7.89
N SER A 195 19.81 73.04 -7.40
CA SER A 195 18.68 72.33 -6.80
C SER A 195 17.94 71.48 -7.84
N SER A 196 17.67 72.03 -9.03
CA SER A 196 17.03 71.31 -10.13
C SER A 196 17.87 70.12 -10.60
N ALA A 197 19.20 70.28 -10.70
CA ALA A 197 20.12 69.21 -11.07
C ALA A 197 20.14 68.08 -10.03
N LEU A 198 20.09 68.42 -8.74
CA LEU A 198 19.98 67.44 -7.65
C LEU A 198 18.63 66.72 -7.67
N CYS A 199 17.53 67.44 -7.89
CA CYS A 199 16.20 66.86 -8.03
C CYS A 199 16.14 65.86 -9.19
N LEU A 200 16.69 66.22 -10.36
CA LEU A 200 16.79 65.31 -11.50
C LEU A 200 17.64 64.07 -11.19
N ARG A 201 18.78 64.24 -10.50
CA ARG A 201 19.60 63.10 -10.05
C ARG A 201 18.83 62.18 -9.10
N TYR A 202 18.10 62.74 -8.15
CA TYR A 202 17.26 61.98 -7.21
C TYR A 202 16.16 61.21 -7.94
N ILE A 203 15.44 61.85 -8.87
CA ILE A 203 14.39 61.20 -9.67
C ILE A 203 14.98 60.04 -10.49
N ARG A 204 16.12 60.25 -11.16
CA ARG A 204 16.81 59.19 -11.91
C ARG A 204 17.20 58.02 -11.02
N ALA A 205 17.80 58.29 -9.85
CA ALA A 205 18.19 57.25 -8.91
C ALA A 205 16.97 56.48 -8.38
N ARG A 206 15.89 57.19 -8.01
CA ARG A 206 14.63 56.58 -7.57
C ARG A 206 14.03 55.66 -8.64
N ASN A 207 14.00 56.11 -9.89
CA ASN A 207 13.47 55.31 -10.99
C ASN A 207 14.35 54.08 -11.25
N ALA A 208 15.67 54.23 -11.24
CA ALA A 208 16.60 53.10 -11.38
C ALA A 208 16.42 52.06 -10.26
N VAL A 209 16.22 52.50 -9.02
CA VAL A 209 15.92 51.59 -7.90
C VAL A 209 14.59 50.87 -8.14
N ALA A 210 13.54 51.58 -8.53
CA ALA A 210 12.23 50.96 -8.81
C ALA A 210 12.30 49.94 -9.97
N GLU A 211 13.07 50.24 -11.02
CA GLU A 211 13.33 49.31 -12.13
C GLU A 211 14.08 48.06 -11.67
N LEU A 212 15.15 48.23 -10.89
CA LEU A 212 15.92 47.12 -10.32
C LEU A 212 15.05 46.27 -9.38
N GLU A 213 14.25 46.88 -8.51
CA GLU A 213 13.30 46.17 -7.64
C GLU A 213 12.26 45.39 -8.45
N ALA A 214 11.78 45.93 -9.57
CA ALA A 214 10.85 45.23 -10.45
C ALA A 214 11.52 44.04 -11.15
N ILE A 215 12.80 44.16 -11.53
CA ILE A 215 13.60 43.06 -12.08
C ILE A 215 13.82 41.98 -11.01
N VAL A 216 14.23 42.36 -9.80
CA VAL A 216 14.42 41.43 -8.68
C VAL A 216 13.13 40.67 -8.38
N ARG A 217 11.99 41.38 -8.27
CA ARG A 217 10.68 40.73 -8.09
C ARG A 217 10.31 39.76 -9.21
N LYS A 218 10.69 40.06 -10.46
CA LYS A 218 10.48 39.14 -11.58
C LYS A 218 11.40 37.92 -11.52
N LEU A 219 12.64 38.08 -11.05
CA LEU A 219 13.58 36.96 -10.88
C LEU A 219 13.20 36.05 -9.71
N GLU A 220 12.62 36.64 -8.66
CA GLU A 220 12.05 35.92 -7.52
C GLU A 220 10.82 35.07 -7.89
N MET A 221 10.19 35.35 -9.03
CA MET A 221 9.06 34.57 -9.54
C MET A 221 9.47 33.71 -10.74
N LEU A 222 9.38 32.39 -10.62
CA LEU A 222 9.57 31.47 -11.75
C LEU A 222 8.40 31.57 -12.76
N GLY A 223 7.25 32.04 -12.30
CA GLY A 223 6.02 32.21 -13.10
C GLY A 223 4.95 32.96 -12.31
N PRO A 224 3.80 33.26 -12.94
CA PRO A 224 2.71 33.95 -12.24
C PRO A 224 2.23 33.14 -11.04
N GLY A 225 2.45 33.67 -9.84
CA GLY A 225 2.09 33.00 -8.58
C GLY A 225 3.08 31.93 -8.08
N LEU A 226 4.21 31.72 -8.78
CA LEU A 226 5.21 30.72 -8.42
C LEU A 226 6.51 31.40 -7.98
N TYR A 227 6.78 31.39 -6.68
CA TYR A 227 7.95 32.03 -6.08
C TYR A 227 9.10 31.05 -5.86
N VAL A 228 10.36 31.49 -6.03
CA VAL A 228 11.56 30.66 -5.84
C VAL A 228 11.57 29.97 -4.48
N ALA A 229 11.31 30.68 -3.37
CA ALA A 229 11.31 30.07 -2.04
C ALA A 229 10.18 29.04 -1.83
N GLN A 230 9.07 29.10 -2.58
CA GLN A 230 8.05 28.04 -2.50
C GLN A 230 8.57 26.75 -3.13
N TYR A 231 9.34 26.87 -4.22
CA TYR A 231 10.01 25.73 -4.83
C TYR A 231 11.09 25.16 -3.90
N GLU A 232 11.92 26.00 -3.29
CA GLU A 232 12.91 25.57 -2.30
C GLU A 232 12.26 24.87 -1.10
N GLN A 233 11.13 25.40 -0.59
CA GLN A 233 10.37 24.76 0.48
C GLN A 233 9.83 23.39 0.06
N LEU A 234 9.31 23.28 -1.15
CA LEU A 234 8.83 22.00 -1.68
C LEU A 234 9.96 20.97 -1.80
N ASP A 235 11.16 21.40 -2.18
CA ASP A 235 12.34 20.54 -2.28
C ASP A 235 12.79 20.03 -0.90
N ILE A 236 12.80 20.92 0.11
CA ILE A 236 13.06 20.56 1.51
C ILE A 236 12.02 19.54 2.00
N ASP A 237 10.73 19.80 1.74
CA ASP A 237 9.65 18.92 2.17
C ASP A 237 9.75 17.56 1.47
N HIS A 238 10.03 17.53 0.18
CA HIS A 238 10.26 16.30 -0.58
C HIS A 238 11.42 15.48 0.01
N GLN A 239 12.56 16.12 0.31
CA GLN A 239 13.69 15.46 0.94
C GLN A 239 13.33 14.91 2.33
N ASN A 240 12.59 15.67 3.14
CA ASN A 240 12.10 15.22 4.44
C ASN A 240 11.15 14.00 4.33
N TYR A 241 10.26 13.98 3.33
CA TYR A 241 9.38 12.84 3.10
C TYR A 241 10.17 11.61 2.62
N MET A 242 11.19 11.78 1.77
CA MET A 242 12.07 10.69 1.36
C MET A 242 12.79 10.07 2.55
N THR A 243 13.40 10.88 3.43
CA THR A 243 14.02 10.37 4.66
C THR A 243 13.02 9.63 5.56
N LYS A 244 11.79 10.15 5.70
CA LYS A 244 10.74 9.44 6.46
C LYS A 244 10.35 8.11 5.84
N ILE A 245 10.31 8.01 4.51
CA ILE A 245 10.04 6.75 3.80
C ILE A 245 11.16 5.76 4.08
N GLU A 246 12.43 6.17 3.95
CA GLU A 246 13.60 5.34 4.24
C GLU A 246 13.57 4.81 5.68
N GLU A 247 13.26 5.65 6.67
CA GLU A 247 13.12 5.20 8.07
C GLU A 247 12.02 4.14 8.24
N ARG A 248 10.88 4.31 7.57
CA ARG A 248 9.78 3.32 7.64
C ARG A 248 10.16 2.03 6.92
N GLU A 249 10.89 2.11 5.81
CA GLU A 249 11.41 0.94 5.11
C GLU A 249 12.38 0.16 6.01
N ASP A 250 13.29 0.84 6.70
CA ASP A 250 14.19 0.22 7.67
C ASP A 250 13.42 -0.43 8.85
N GLU A 251 12.38 0.22 9.35
CA GLU A 251 11.48 -0.36 10.36
C GLU A 251 10.76 -1.61 9.85
N LEU A 252 10.27 -1.60 8.62
CA LEU A 252 9.64 -2.75 7.97
C LEU A 252 10.63 -3.91 7.80
N ILE A 253 11.86 -3.63 7.38
CA ILE A 253 12.93 -4.63 7.26
C ILE A 253 13.22 -5.25 8.63
N ARG A 254 13.38 -4.42 9.68
CA ARG A 254 13.56 -4.88 11.07
C ARG A 254 12.39 -5.75 11.54
N ASN A 255 11.15 -5.37 11.25
CA ASN A 255 9.97 -6.16 11.62
C ASN A 255 9.93 -7.50 10.88
N ARG A 256 10.19 -7.51 9.56
CA ARG A 256 10.27 -8.75 8.77
C ARG A 256 11.33 -9.70 9.33
N SER A 257 12.50 -9.18 9.71
CA SER A 257 13.56 -9.97 10.34
C SER A 257 13.09 -10.59 11.67
N LYS A 258 12.43 -9.83 12.54
CA LYS A 258 11.83 -10.38 13.77
C LYS A 258 10.76 -11.43 13.50
N CYS A 259 9.92 -11.23 12.49
CA CYS A 259 8.92 -12.21 12.08
C CYS A 259 9.57 -13.53 11.62
N THR A 260 10.65 -13.45 10.85
CA THR A 260 11.41 -14.64 10.44
C THR A 260 12.06 -15.36 11.63
N GLU A 261 12.61 -14.62 12.60
CA GLU A 261 13.15 -15.18 13.84
C GLU A 261 12.07 -15.88 14.66
N HIS A 262 10.92 -15.24 14.88
CA HIS A 262 9.79 -15.86 15.58
C HIS A 262 9.27 -17.11 14.85
N ASN A 263 9.24 -17.12 13.52
CA ASN A 263 8.87 -18.31 12.76
C ASN A 263 9.85 -19.47 12.97
N GLN A 264 11.15 -19.20 13.08
CA GLN A 264 12.16 -20.21 13.43
C GLN A 264 11.94 -20.73 14.85
N ILE A 265 11.67 -19.85 15.81
CA ILE A 265 11.35 -20.25 17.19
C ILE A 265 10.10 -21.14 17.22
N LEU A 266 9.04 -20.76 16.50
CA LEU A 266 7.82 -21.57 16.39
C LEU A 266 8.06 -22.93 15.72
N ALA A 267 8.99 -23.01 14.76
CA ALA A 267 9.39 -24.28 14.16
C ALA A 267 10.08 -25.17 15.21
N HIS A 268 11.04 -24.63 15.98
CA HIS A 268 11.70 -25.37 17.06
C HIS A 268 10.74 -25.81 18.17
N ILE A 269 9.74 -24.99 18.50
CA ILE A 269 8.69 -25.39 19.46
C ILE A 269 7.88 -26.56 18.91
N ARG A 270 7.49 -26.52 17.63
CA ARG A 270 6.79 -27.62 16.97
C ARG A 270 7.60 -28.90 16.94
N GLU A 271 8.89 -28.83 16.64
CA GLU A 271 9.81 -29.98 16.67
C GLU A 271 9.91 -30.58 18.08
N LYS A 272 10.08 -29.74 19.10
CA LYS A 272 10.12 -30.20 20.50
C LYS A 272 8.81 -30.83 20.94
N MET A 273 7.67 -30.25 20.55
CA MET A 273 6.34 -30.78 20.84
C MET A 273 6.17 -32.17 20.21
N HIS A 274 6.51 -32.33 18.93
CA HIS A 274 6.48 -33.63 18.27
C HIS A 274 7.36 -34.65 18.97
N HIS A 275 8.59 -34.27 19.36
CA HIS A 275 9.47 -35.16 20.11
C HIS A 275 8.87 -35.55 21.47
N THR A 276 8.22 -34.63 22.19
CA THR A 276 7.56 -34.97 23.45
C THR A 276 6.34 -35.86 23.25
N ASP A 277 5.57 -35.66 22.18
CA ASP A 277 4.45 -36.53 21.83
C ASP A 277 4.94 -37.95 21.54
N ASP A 278 6.01 -38.10 20.76
CA ASP A 278 6.63 -39.42 20.52
C ASP A 278 7.06 -40.10 21.83
N VAL A 279 7.65 -39.35 22.78
CA VAL A 279 8.04 -39.87 24.10
C VAL A 279 6.83 -40.29 24.93
N ILE A 280 5.72 -39.55 24.86
CA ILE A 280 4.46 -39.92 25.52
C ILE A 280 3.95 -41.24 24.93
N ASP A 281 3.90 -41.36 23.60
CA ASP A 281 3.44 -42.59 22.93
C ASP A 281 4.28 -43.81 23.34
N PHE A 282 5.60 -43.66 23.46
CA PHE A 282 6.47 -44.71 23.98
C PHE A 282 6.17 -45.06 25.45
N ALA A 283 5.98 -44.06 26.31
CA ALA A 283 5.65 -44.29 27.72
C ALA A 283 4.26 -44.92 27.91
N GLU A 284 3.29 -44.59 27.05
CA GLU A 284 1.98 -45.23 27.02
C GLU A 284 2.08 -46.71 26.60
N CYS A 285 2.94 -47.04 25.63
CA CYS A 285 3.24 -48.43 25.27
C CYS A 285 3.86 -49.19 26.45
N ASP A 286 4.88 -48.63 27.11
CA ASP A 286 5.54 -49.23 28.27
C ASP A 286 4.55 -49.45 29.43
N LEU A 287 3.64 -48.49 29.67
CA LEU A 287 2.58 -48.61 30.66
C LEU A 287 1.62 -49.74 30.29
N GLY A 288 1.20 -49.82 29.02
CA GLY A 288 0.33 -50.89 28.53
C GLY A 288 0.95 -52.28 28.72
N ASP A 289 2.24 -52.43 28.43
CA ASP A 289 2.97 -53.68 28.66
C ASP A 289 3.00 -54.05 30.14
N ALA A 290 3.29 -53.09 31.02
CA ALA A 290 3.27 -53.31 32.48
C ALA A 290 1.86 -53.66 33.01
N GLU A 291 0.81 -53.05 32.46
CA GLU A 291 -0.58 -53.38 32.78
C GLU A 291 -0.95 -54.80 32.36
N ILE A 292 -0.52 -55.24 31.17
CA ILE A 292 -0.70 -56.62 30.70
C ILE A 292 0.02 -57.60 31.62
N GLU A 293 1.27 -57.32 32.01
CA GLU A 293 2.01 -58.14 32.96
C GLU A 293 1.30 -58.22 34.32
N PHE A 294 0.80 -57.09 34.83
CA PHE A 294 0.04 -57.05 36.07
C PHE A 294 -1.25 -57.88 36.00
N LEU A 295 -2.00 -57.77 34.90
CA LEU A 295 -3.21 -58.56 34.70
C LEU A 295 -2.90 -60.06 34.63
N ARG A 296 -1.85 -60.47 33.92
CA ARG A 296 -1.38 -61.87 33.90
C ARG A 296 -1.03 -62.36 35.29
N ALA A 297 -0.23 -61.60 36.05
CA ALA A 297 0.12 -61.96 37.42
C ALA A 297 -1.11 -62.06 38.34
N ARG A 298 -2.11 -61.19 38.15
CA ARG A 298 -3.38 -61.21 38.89
C ARG A 298 -4.22 -62.45 38.53
N GLU A 299 -4.29 -62.81 37.26
CA GLU A 299 -4.96 -64.02 36.79
C GLU A 299 -4.29 -65.28 37.35
N ASP A 300 -2.96 -65.37 37.28
CA ASP A 300 -2.18 -66.46 37.85
C ASP A 300 -2.42 -66.62 39.34
N LEU A 301 -2.41 -65.51 40.10
CA LEU A 301 -2.76 -65.52 41.52
C LEU A 301 -4.19 -66.02 41.75
N GLY A 302 -5.13 -65.61 40.90
CA GLY A 302 -6.51 -66.11 40.90
C GLY A 302 -6.58 -67.62 40.70
N GLN A 303 -5.85 -68.15 39.71
CA GLN A 303 -5.77 -69.59 39.45
C GLN A 303 -5.16 -70.35 40.64
N VAL A 304 -4.09 -69.84 41.24
CA VAL A 304 -3.45 -70.45 42.41
C VAL A 304 -4.39 -70.46 43.62
N LYS A 305 -5.09 -69.34 43.89
CA LYS A 305 -6.11 -69.28 44.96
C LYS A 305 -7.23 -70.29 44.72
N ASN A 306 -7.75 -70.38 43.50
CA ASN A 306 -8.78 -71.35 43.14
C ASN A 306 -8.30 -72.81 43.32
N ARG A 307 -7.06 -73.13 42.93
CA ARG A 307 -6.46 -74.45 43.16
C ARG A 307 -6.33 -74.76 44.65
N ARG A 308 -5.81 -73.81 45.42
CA ARG A 308 -5.71 -73.91 46.89
C ARG A 308 -7.08 -74.17 47.51
N ASP A 309 -8.11 -73.44 47.08
CA ASP A 309 -9.46 -73.54 47.65
C ASP A 309 -10.13 -74.87 47.27
N LYS A 310 -9.92 -75.38 46.04
CA LYS A 310 -10.32 -76.75 45.65
C LYS A 310 -9.65 -77.81 46.52
N ILE A 311 -8.34 -77.67 46.79
CA ILE A 311 -7.62 -78.60 47.69
C ILE A 311 -8.18 -78.52 49.11
N ARG A 312 -8.48 -77.31 49.62
CA ARG A 312 -9.12 -77.12 50.93
C ARG A 312 -10.47 -77.82 51.01
N TRP A 313 -11.35 -77.63 50.03
CA TRP A 313 -12.65 -78.31 50.00
C TRP A 313 -12.52 -79.82 49.86
N SER A 314 -11.58 -80.31 49.05
CA SER A 314 -11.29 -81.74 48.95
C SER A 314 -10.80 -82.31 50.29
N LEU A 315 -9.88 -81.62 50.95
CA LEU A 315 -9.39 -81.99 52.29
C LEU A 315 -10.52 -82.00 53.32
N GLU A 316 -11.41 -81.01 53.30
CA GLU A 316 -12.59 -80.97 54.16
C GLU A 316 -13.56 -82.11 53.86
N ALA A 317 -13.82 -82.41 52.59
CA ALA A 317 -14.66 -83.53 52.19
C ALA A 317 -14.08 -84.89 52.61
N GLU A 318 -12.77 -85.11 52.42
CA GLU A 318 -12.10 -86.33 52.89
C GLU A 318 -12.06 -86.40 54.43
N ARG A 319 -11.90 -85.27 55.13
CA ARG A 319 -12.05 -85.21 56.59
C ARG A 319 -13.45 -85.62 57.04
N LEU A 320 -14.49 -85.17 56.34
CA LEU A 320 -15.88 -85.56 56.62
C LEU A 320 -16.10 -87.05 56.36
N LYS A 321 -15.60 -87.60 55.25
CA LYS A 321 -15.72 -89.04 54.92
C LYS A 321 -15.00 -89.93 55.93
N ALA A 322 -13.78 -89.56 56.33
CA ALA A 322 -13.03 -90.29 57.34
C ALA A 322 -13.61 -90.10 58.75
N GLY A 323 -14.53 -89.15 58.95
CA GLY A 323 -15.26 -88.95 60.20
C GLY A 323 -14.33 -88.86 61.41
N LEU A 324 -14.58 -89.70 62.41
CA LEU A 324 -13.86 -89.70 63.68
C LEU A 324 -12.41 -90.20 63.57
N LEU A 325 -12.04 -90.92 62.49
CA LEU A 325 -10.64 -91.35 62.28
C LEU A 325 -9.68 -90.17 62.13
N THR A 326 -10.16 -89.01 61.65
CA THR A 326 -9.32 -87.81 61.50
C THR A 326 -9.02 -87.11 62.81
N ARG A 327 -9.87 -87.30 63.84
CA ARG A 327 -9.76 -86.69 65.16
C ARG A 327 -9.55 -87.78 66.21
N LYS A 328 -8.29 -88.19 66.36
CA LYS A 328 -7.87 -89.28 67.26
C LYS A 328 -8.35 -89.10 68.70
N ASP A 329 -8.37 -87.86 69.19
CA ASP A 329 -8.81 -87.55 70.56
C ASP A 329 -10.30 -87.88 70.76
N LEU A 330 -11.15 -87.43 69.84
CA LEU A 330 -12.59 -87.68 69.90
C LEU A 330 -12.94 -89.16 69.67
N LEU A 331 -12.13 -89.88 68.88
CA LEU A 331 -12.25 -91.33 68.71
C LEU A 331 -11.95 -92.07 70.02
N ARG A 332 -10.92 -91.63 70.74
CA ARG A 332 -10.53 -92.19 72.04
C ARG A 332 -11.60 -91.93 73.10
N ASP A 333 -12.13 -90.70 73.15
CA ASP A 333 -13.24 -90.35 74.04
C ASP A 333 -14.50 -91.19 73.75
N TYR A 334 -14.81 -91.44 72.47
CA TYR A 334 -15.92 -92.31 72.10
C TYR A 334 -15.69 -93.76 72.56
N GLN A 335 -14.46 -94.27 72.39
CA GLN A 335 -14.09 -95.60 72.88
C GLN A 335 -14.24 -95.69 74.40
N ASP A 336 -13.68 -94.72 75.13
CA ASP A 336 -13.78 -94.63 76.58
C ASP A 336 -15.24 -94.56 77.05
N ALA A 337 -16.10 -93.79 76.35
CA ALA A 337 -17.53 -93.74 76.63
C ALA A 337 -18.24 -95.07 76.34
N THR A 338 -17.89 -95.78 75.27
CA THR A 338 -18.46 -97.11 74.98
C THR A 338 -18.04 -98.16 76.01
N ASP A 339 -16.79 -98.11 76.47
CA ASP A 339 -16.27 -98.98 77.51
C ASP A 339 -16.98 -98.71 78.85
N GLN A 340 -17.21 -97.43 79.18
CA GLN A 340 -18.03 -97.04 80.34
C GLN A 340 -19.47 -97.56 80.24
N VAL A 341 -20.11 -97.47 79.07
CA VAL A 341 -21.48 -98.01 78.85
C VAL A 341 -21.50 -99.54 79.00
N LEU A 342 -20.48 -100.24 78.51
CA LEU A 342 -20.37 -101.69 78.69
C LEU A 342 -20.22 -102.06 80.17
N GLN A 343 -19.38 -101.34 80.92
CA GLN A 343 -19.25 -101.53 82.37
C GLN A 343 -20.59 -101.30 83.07
N LEU A 344 -21.32 -100.24 82.74
CA LEU A 344 -22.66 -99.97 83.29
C LEU A 344 -23.68 -101.06 82.93
N LYS A 345 -23.64 -101.62 81.71
CA LYS A 345 -24.49 -102.75 81.33
C LYS A 345 -24.19 -104.02 82.14
N GLN A 346 -22.92 -104.32 82.38
CA GLN A 346 -22.52 -105.46 83.23
C GLN A 346 -22.98 -105.24 84.68
N GLN A 347 -22.81 -104.03 85.22
CA GLN A 347 -23.33 -103.68 86.55
C GLN A 347 -24.85 -103.84 86.62
N LYS A 348 -25.59 -103.40 85.60
CA LYS A 348 -27.04 -103.60 85.51
C LYS A 348 -27.40 -105.10 85.52
N ALA A 349 -26.73 -105.93 84.73
CA ALA A 349 -26.98 -107.37 84.70
C ALA A 349 -26.71 -108.03 86.06
N ASN A 350 -25.65 -107.63 86.76
CA ASN A 350 -25.34 -108.12 88.10
C ASN A 350 -26.36 -107.68 89.16
N LEU A 351 -26.92 -106.47 89.02
CA LEU A 351 -28.01 -106.02 89.89
C LEU A 351 -29.32 -106.77 89.57
N GLU A 352 -29.59 -107.08 88.30
CA GLU A 352 -30.76 -107.89 87.91
C GLU A 352 -30.68 -109.32 88.44
N THR A 353 -29.49 -109.95 88.46
CA THR A 353 -29.30 -111.27 89.09
C THR A 353 -29.46 -111.20 90.60
N LEU A 354 -28.94 -110.16 91.26
CA LEU A 354 -29.14 -109.93 92.69
C LEU A 354 -30.62 -109.70 93.04
N ILE A 355 -31.35 -108.93 92.23
CA ILE A 355 -32.80 -108.72 92.37
C ILE A 355 -33.56 -110.03 92.13
N ALA A 356 -33.12 -110.86 91.18
CA ALA A 356 -33.73 -112.16 90.93
C ALA A 356 -33.54 -113.12 92.11
N ASP A 357 -32.36 -113.11 92.73
CA ASP A 357 -32.05 -113.98 93.87
C ASP A 357 -32.72 -113.53 95.17
N THR A 358 -32.73 -112.22 95.46
CA THR A 358 -33.54 -111.66 96.56
C THR A 358 -35.03 -111.93 96.38
N ASN A 359 -35.57 -111.87 95.15
CA ASN A 359 -36.95 -112.26 94.86
C ASN A 359 -37.20 -113.76 95.06
N LYS A 360 -36.23 -114.65 94.78
CA LYS A 360 -36.34 -116.08 95.11
C LYS A 360 -36.38 -116.30 96.62
N GLU A 361 -35.60 -115.56 97.40
CA GLU A 361 -35.67 -115.61 98.86
C GLU A 361 -37.01 -115.11 99.39
N LEU A 362 -37.54 -114.01 98.85
CA LEU A 362 -38.88 -113.49 99.16
C LEU A 362 -39.99 -114.48 98.80
N ARG A 363 -39.88 -115.23 97.68
CA ARG A 363 -40.81 -116.30 97.32
C ARG A 363 -40.72 -117.50 98.28
N LYS A 364 -39.52 -117.88 98.73
CA LYS A 364 -39.33 -118.95 99.74
C LYS A 364 -39.85 -118.54 101.13
N ALA A 365 -39.80 -117.26 101.49
CA ALA A 365 -40.42 -116.73 102.71
C ALA A 365 -41.96 -116.69 102.59
N ARG A 366 -42.50 -116.29 101.43
CA ARG A 366 -43.96 -116.28 101.16
C ARG A 366 -44.57 -117.69 101.06
N SER A 367 -43.81 -118.68 100.60
CA SER A 367 -44.24 -120.09 100.54
C SER A 367 -44.41 -120.72 101.93
N ARG A 368 -43.54 -120.36 102.90
CA ARG A 368 -43.67 -120.79 104.31
C ARG A 368 -44.93 -120.23 104.99
N ILE A 369 -45.40 -119.06 104.58
CA ILE A 369 -46.62 -118.42 105.11
C ILE A 369 -47.91 -118.99 104.47
N ARG A 370 -47.81 -119.74 103.36
CA ARG A 370 -48.98 -120.19 102.57
C ARG A 370 -49.46 -121.61 102.85
N ILE A 371 -48.72 -122.40 103.63
CA ILE A 371 -49.05 -123.81 103.92
C ILE A 371 -49.87 -123.97 105.22
N GLU A 372 -49.86 -123.00 106.15
CA GLU A 372 -50.59 -123.09 107.44
C GLU A 372 -52.07 -122.64 107.43
N HIS A 373 -52.60 -122.06 106.34
CA HIS A 373 -53.93 -121.40 106.39
C HIS A 373 -54.93 -121.75 105.25
N SER A 374 -54.96 -122.99 104.72
CA SER A 374 -56.01 -123.36 103.72
C SER A 374 -56.66 -124.76 103.83
N SER A 375 -56.81 -125.29 105.04
CA SER A 375 -57.86 -126.28 105.36
C SER A 375 -58.57 -125.94 106.67
N VAL A 376 -59.35 -124.86 106.66
CA VAL A 376 -60.61 -124.63 107.39
C VAL A 376 -61.17 -123.36 106.73
N THR A 377 -62.26 -123.53 105.97
CA THR A 377 -63.35 -122.57 105.67
C THR A 377 -62.98 -121.11 105.31
N ASP A 378 -63.54 -120.43 104.34
CA ASP A 378 -64.76 -120.63 103.59
C ASP A 378 -64.76 -119.55 102.50
N ILE A 379 -65.27 -119.92 101.33
CA ILE A 379 -66.35 -119.21 100.64
C ILE A 379 -66.34 -117.67 100.80
N SER A 380 -65.80 -116.98 99.79
CA SER A 380 -66.37 -115.76 99.18
C SER A 380 -65.39 -115.18 98.15
N ARG A 381 -65.52 -115.61 96.90
CA ARG A 381 -64.87 -115.01 95.73
C ARG A 381 -65.82 -113.97 95.15
N LEU A 382 -65.58 -112.67 95.39
CA LEU A 382 -65.98 -111.55 94.52
C LEU A 382 -65.85 -110.20 95.27
N LYS A 383 -64.76 -109.47 95.01
CA LYS A 383 -64.76 -108.04 94.62
C LYS A 383 -63.36 -107.45 94.60
N ARG A 384 -63.21 -106.49 93.67
CA ARG A 384 -62.40 -105.26 93.76
C ARG A 384 -60.89 -105.43 93.68
N MET A 385 -60.12 -104.45 93.25
CA MET A 385 -60.23 -103.22 92.44
C MET A 385 -58.82 -102.59 92.60
N ASP A 386 -58.51 -101.59 91.79
CA ASP A 386 -57.45 -100.60 92.01
C ASP A 386 -56.00 -101.10 91.81
N LYS A 387 -55.09 -100.36 91.18
CA LYS A 387 -55.06 -98.97 90.69
C LYS A 387 -53.79 -98.82 89.83
N GLN A 388 -53.88 -97.97 88.79
CA GLN A 388 -52.89 -96.98 88.28
C GLN A 388 -51.38 -97.30 88.28
N PRO A 389 -50.58 -96.86 87.27
CA PRO A 389 -50.39 -95.44 86.93
C PRO A 389 -50.34 -95.15 85.40
N ASP A 390 -50.68 -93.98 84.88
CA ASP A 390 -50.23 -92.60 85.13
C ASP A 390 -48.85 -92.29 84.50
N ILE A 391 -48.84 -91.20 83.71
CA ILE A 391 -47.75 -90.23 83.49
C ILE A 391 -47.18 -90.08 82.06
N ASN A 392 -47.39 -88.84 81.60
CA ASN A 392 -46.65 -87.96 80.69
C ASN A 392 -46.79 -88.10 79.18
N ASN A 393 -47.48 -87.17 78.50
CA ASN A 393 -47.22 -85.72 78.32
C ASN A 393 -46.00 -85.40 77.46
N LYS A 394 -46.34 -84.76 76.32
CA LYS A 394 -45.81 -83.52 75.74
C LYS A 394 -44.28 -83.37 75.60
N THR A 395 -43.84 -82.87 74.45
CA THR A 395 -43.57 -81.43 74.22
C THR A 395 -42.61 -81.27 73.02
N ILE A 396 -43.02 -80.40 72.08
CA ILE A 396 -42.31 -79.69 70.99
C ILE A 396 -41.75 -80.53 69.83
#